data_AF-D5APP9-F1
#
_entry.id   AF-D5APP9-F1
#
_cell.length_a   1.000
_cell.length_b   1.000
_cell.length_c   1.000
_cell.angle_alpha   90.00
_cell.angle_beta   90.00
_cell.angle_gamma   90.00
#
_symmetry.space_group_name_H-M   'P 1'
#
loop_
_entity.id
_entity.type
_entity.pdbx_description
1 polymer ?
#
loop_
_entity_poly.entity_id
_entity_poly.type
_entity_poly.pdbx_seq_one_letter_code
_entity_poly.pdbx_strand_id
1 'polypeptide(L)'
;MGFVFRHLLLFVLPIALAIGLNLATAPLRRELYQRSGAFLRDLFSNDPERVRTTLEKAGQGGISLSDGLDWGLRAAVVIGFLAFSRLIPKSASSQSAVNYLTTLCIGFGFAKLNGGFAGLDWVELGLCLIIGLCLAVVGLSRRLTSLARPVS
;
A
#
# COMPACT_ATOMS: atom_id res chain seq x y z
N MET A 1 -6.98 1.34 30.13
CA MET A 1 -7.43 2.00 28.86
C MET A 1 -6.46 1.86 27.67
N GLY A 2 -5.17 1.53 27.85
CA GLY A 2 -4.21 1.52 26.73
C GLY A 2 -4.34 0.39 25.69
N PHE A 3 -4.99 -0.73 26.00
CA PHE A 3 -5.08 -1.89 25.11
C PHE A 3 -6.08 -1.69 23.95
N VAL A 4 -7.31 -1.30 24.28
CA VAL A 4 -8.39 -1.06 23.28
C VAL A 4 -8.02 0.11 22.37
N PHE A 5 -7.49 1.19 22.95
CA PHE A 5 -7.05 2.36 22.20
C PHE A 5 -5.98 2.01 21.14
N ARG A 6 -5.03 1.13 21.46
CA ARG A 6 -4.01 0.68 20.50
C ARG A 6 -4.59 -0.16 19.37
N HIS A 7 -5.57 -1.02 19.65
CA HIS A 7 -6.26 -1.78 18.61
C HIS A 7 -7.02 -0.85 17.66
N LEU A 8 -7.77 0.10 18.22
CA LEU A 8 -8.48 1.12 17.43
C LEU A 8 -7.49 1.92 16.58
N LEU A 9 -6.37 2.34 17.14
CA LEU A 9 -5.35 3.11 16.43
C LEU A 9 -4.69 2.30 15.30
N LEU A 10 -4.35 1.03 15.55
CA LEU A 10 -3.80 0.12 14.52
C LEU A 10 -4.82 -0.24 13.44
N PHE A 11 -6.10 -0.20 13.75
CA PHE A 11 -7.17 -0.38 12.77
C PHE A 11 -7.38 0.87 11.90
N VAL A 12 -7.35 2.07 12.51
CA VAL A 12 -7.63 3.34 11.82
C VAL A 12 -6.44 3.86 11.02
N LEU A 13 -5.20 3.58 11.44
CA LEU A 13 -3.98 4.04 10.75
C LEU A 13 -3.89 3.63 9.28
N PRO A 14 -4.16 2.36 8.89
CA PRO A 14 -4.24 1.97 7.49
C PRO A 14 -5.27 2.76 6.68
N ILE A 15 -6.41 3.11 7.29
CA ILE A 15 -7.47 3.90 6.65
C ILE A 15 -6.99 5.32 6.42
N ALA A 16 -6.39 5.95 7.43
CA ALA A 16 -5.80 7.29 7.32
C ALA A 16 -4.70 7.34 6.26
N LEU A 17 -3.82 6.33 6.23
CA LEU A 17 -2.79 6.17 5.20
C LEU A 17 -3.40 6.09 3.80
N ALA A 18 -4.43 5.28 3.62
CA ALA A 18 -5.12 5.13 2.34
C ALA A 18 -5.75 6.44 1.86
N ILE A 19 -6.41 7.18 2.76
CA ILE A 19 -6.98 8.50 2.45
C ILE A 19 -5.87 9.48 2.06
N GLY A 20 -4.79 9.55 2.85
CA GLY A 20 -3.64 10.42 2.58
C GLY A 20 -3.00 10.13 1.22
N LEU A 21 -2.80 8.86 0.89
CA LEU A 21 -2.28 8.44 -0.41
C LEU A 21 -3.24 8.78 -1.55
N ASN A 22 -4.55 8.58 -1.36
CA ASN A 22 -5.53 8.92 -2.38
C ASN A 22 -5.52 10.42 -2.69
N LEU A 23 -5.43 11.27 -1.68
CA LEU A 23 -5.31 12.72 -1.86
C LEU A 23 -3.97 13.11 -2.51
N ALA A 24 -2.87 12.53 -2.07
CA ALA A 24 -1.54 12.81 -2.61
C ALA A 24 -1.39 12.36 -4.08
N THR A 25 -2.06 11.27 -4.46
CA THR A 25 -2.00 10.70 -5.82
C THR A 25 -3.12 11.18 -6.74
N ALA A 26 -4.11 11.93 -6.22
CA ALA A 26 -5.18 12.53 -7.00
C ALA A 26 -4.70 13.35 -8.23
N PRO A 27 -3.69 14.23 -8.14
CA PRO A 27 -3.22 14.98 -9.32
C PRO A 27 -2.60 14.04 -10.37
N LEU A 28 -1.80 13.06 -9.97
CA LEU A 28 -1.20 12.09 -10.89
C LEU A 28 -2.27 11.23 -11.58
N ARG A 29 -3.31 10.82 -10.86
CA ARG A 29 -4.44 10.08 -11.44
C ARG A 29 -5.20 10.92 -12.48
N ARG A 30 -5.44 12.20 -12.20
CA ARG A 30 -6.10 13.09 -13.17
C ARG A 30 -5.30 13.21 -14.46
N GLU A 31 -3.98 13.34 -14.35
CA GLU A 31 -3.10 13.38 -15.52
C GLU A 31 -3.14 12.08 -16.32
N LEU A 32 -3.13 10.92 -15.63
CA LEU A 32 -3.30 9.61 -16.27
C LEU A 32 -4.64 9.51 -17.02
N TYR A 33 -5.76 9.88 -16.37
CA TYR A 33 -7.07 9.86 -17.03
C TYR A 33 -7.13 10.76 -18.26
N GLN A 34 -6.53 11.96 -18.20
CA GLN A 34 -6.48 12.86 -19.35
C GLN A 34 -5.64 12.28 -20.50
N ARG A 35 -4.47 11.71 -20.19
CA ARG A 35 -3.61 11.05 -21.19
C ARG A 35 -4.30 9.82 -21.81
N SER A 36 -4.95 8.99 -21.00
CA SER A 36 -5.71 7.83 -21.47
C SER A 36 -6.91 8.25 -22.34
N GLY A 37 -7.62 9.32 -21.97
CA GLY A 37 -8.72 9.84 -22.79
C GLY A 37 -8.26 10.37 -24.14
N ALA A 38 -7.12 11.08 -24.18
CA ALA A 38 -6.51 11.50 -25.43
C ALA A 38 -6.06 10.30 -26.29
N PHE A 39 -5.44 9.30 -25.66
CA PHE A 39 -5.00 8.08 -26.33
C PHE A 39 -6.17 7.29 -26.95
N LEU A 40 -7.26 7.08 -26.21
CA LEU A 40 -8.45 6.39 -26.74
C LEU A 40 -9.09 7.17 -27.88
N ARG A 41 -9.18 8.49 -27.76
CA ARG A 41 -9.69 9.35 -28.83
C ARG A 41 -8.85 9.25 -30.10
N ASP A 42 -7.52 9.18 -29.97
CA ASP A 42 -6.61 9.06 -31.10
C ASP A 42 -6.64 7.65 -31.73
N LEU A 43 -6.88 6.60 -30.93
CA LEU A 43 -7.11 5.23 -31.41
C LEU A 43 -8.43 5.05 -32.18
N PHE A 44 -9.50 5.74 -31.77
CA PHE A 44 -10.81 5.68 -32.42
C PHE A 44 -11.01 6.77 -33.48
N SER A 45 -9.94 7.48 -33.86
CA SER A 45 -10.00 8.46 -34.93
C SER A 45 -10.11 7.79 -36.31
N ASN A 46 -10.83 8.42 -37.24
CA ASN A 46 -10.95 7.93 -38.62
C ASN A 46 -9.66 8.12 -39.46
N ASP A 47 -8.64 8.77 -38.90
CA ASP A 47 -7.34 9.00 -39.53
C ASP A 47 -6.37 7.83 -39.23
N PRO A 48 -6.03 6.98 -40.23
CA PRO A 48 -5.22 5.79 -40.02
C PRO A 48 -3.76 6.09 -39.60
N GLU A 49 -3.21 7.25 -39.98
CA GLU A 49 -1.85 7.64 -39.56
C GLU A 49 -1.81 8.03 -38.08
N ARG A 50 -2.88 8.63 -37.54
CA ARG A 50 -3.01 8.91 -36.11
C ARG A 50 -3.10 7.63 -35.28
N VAL A 51 -3.85 6.64 -35.77
CA VAL A 51 -3.96 5.34 -35.08
C VAL A 51 -2.60 4.64 -35.05
N ARG A 52 -1.88 4.60 -36.18
CA ARG A 52 -0.56 3.97 -36.29
C ARG A 52 0.47 4.63 -35.37
N THR A 53 0.59 5.95 -35.42
CA THR A 53 1.54 6.70 -34.58
C THR A 53 1.22 6.57 -33.08
N THR A 54 -0.06 6.44 -32.73
CA THR A 54 -0.50 6.22 -31.35
C THR A 54 -0.13 4.82 -30.84
N LEU A 55 -0.27 3.79 -31.67
CA LEU A 55 0.18 2.43 -31.37
C LEU A 55 1.71 2.33 -31.24
N GLU A 56 2.47 3.00 -32.12
CA GLU A 56 3.94 3.06 -32.03
C GLU A 56 4.39 3.74 -30.73
N LYS A 57 3.73 4.83 -30.32
CA LYS A 57 4.00 5.51 -29.04
C LYS A 57 3.62 4.68 -27.81
N ALA A 58 2.54 3.89 -27.89
CA ALA A 58 2.18 2.95 -26.82
C ALA A 58 3.27 1.88 -26.61
N GLY A 59 3.81 1.34 -27.71
CA GLY A 59 4.89 0.36 -27.68
C GLY A 59 6.23 0.88 -27.12
N GLN A 60 6.44 2.21 -27.08
CA GLN A 60 7.70 2.83 -26.68
C GLN A 60 7.75 3.34 -25.22
N GLY A 61 6.73 3.12 -24.39
CA GLY A 61 6.85 3.33 -22.93
C GLY A 61 5.86 4.28 -22.27
N GLY A 62 4.63 4.41 -22.80
CA GLY A 62 3.54 5.14 -22.12
C GLY A 62 3.10 4.57 -20.76
N ILE A 63 3.68 3.45 -20.31
CA ILE A 63 3.30 2.65 -19.14
C ILE A 63 4.06 3.09 -17.85
N SER A 64 5.09 3.93 -17.95
CA SER A 64 5.99 4.21 -16.82
C SER A 64 5.35 4.90 -15.60
N LEU A 65 4.30 5.72 -15.80
CA LEU A 65 3.68 6.47 -14.71
C LEU A 65 2.63 5.66 -13.93
N SER A 66 1.92 4.74 -14.60
CA SER A 66 1.01 3.79 -13.92
C SER A 66 1.80 2.79 -13.09
N ASP A 67 2.86 2.22 -13.67
CA ASP A 67 3.72 1.26 -12.96
C ASP A 67 4.38 1.88 -11.73
N GLY A 68 4.81 3.14 -11.83
CA GLY A 68 5.36 3.89 -10.71
C GLY A 68 4.33 4.14 -9.60
N LEU A 69 3.07 4.40 -9.96
CA LEU A 69 1.98 4.59 -8.99
C LEU A 69 1.65 3.28 -8.25
N ASP A 70 1.63 2.17 -8.98
CA ASP A 70 1.35 0.85 -8.43
C ASP A 70 2.47 0.40 -7.49
N TRP A 71 3.73 0.57 -7.90
CA TRP A 71 4.87 0.35 -7.01
C TRP A 71 4.84 1.24 -5.77
N GLY A 72 4.46 2.52 -5.92
CA GLY A 72 4.29 3.44 -4.81
C GLY A 72 3.23 2.97 -3.80
N LEU A 73 2.09 2.46 -4.29
CA LEU A 73 1.05 1.89 -3.45
C LEU A 73 1.53 0.63 -2.72
N ARG A 74 2.23 -0.30 -3.42
CA ARG A 74 2.80 -1.51 -2.81
C ARG A 74 3.79 -1.17 -1.70
N ALA A 75 4.72 -0.25 -2.00
CA ALA A 75 5.71 0.23 -1.04
C ALA A 75 5.03 0.88 0.18
N ALA A 76 3.98 1.68 -0.03
CA ALA A 76 3.26 2.31 1.06
C ALA A 76 2.54 1.30 1.96
N VAL A 77 1.98 0.21 1.42
CA VAL A 77 1.40 -0.87 2.22
C VAL A 77 2.47 -1.54 3.07
N VAL A 78 3.60 -1.95 2.47
CA VAL A 78 4.68 -2.65 3.19
C VAL A 78 5.32 -1.77 4.25
N ILE A 79 5.67 -0.52 3.89
CA ILE A 79 6.29 0.44 4.81
C ILE A 79 5.30 0.84 5.90
N GLY A 80 4.04 1.11 5.55
CA GLY A 80 2.98 1.44 6.49
C GLY A 80 2.77 0.33 7.50
N PHE A 81 2.64 -0.91 7.03
CA PHE A 81 2.50 -2.08 7.90
C PHE A 81 3.69 -2.21 8.87
N LEU A 82 4.92 -2.12 8.35
CA LEU A 82 6.12 -2.20 9.16
C LEU A 82 6.19 -1.07 10.19
N ALA A 83 5.89 0.17 9.79
CA ALA A 83 5.90 1.33 10.67
C ALA A 83 4.86 1.20 11.79
N PHE A 84 3.62 0.82 11.44
CA PHE A 84 2.53 0.67 12.39
C PHE A 84 2.77 -0.50 13.36
N SER A 85 3.40 -1.59 12.90
CA SER A 85 3.79 -2.71 13.77
C SER A 85 4.72 -2.30 14.93
N ARG A 86 5.46 -1.19 14.81
CA ARG A 86 6.33 -0.68 15.89
C ARG A 86 5.55 -0.15 17.09
N LEU A 87 4.26 0.15 16.94
CA LEU A 87 3.37 0.59 17.99
C LEU A 87 2.95 -0.57 18.92
N ILE A 88 3.22 -1.81 18.51
CA ILE A 88 3.01 -3.00 19.33
C ILE A 88 3.93 -2.90 20.57
N PRO A 89 3.39 -3.04 21.79
CA PRO A 89 4.18 -2.98 23.01
C PRO A 89 5.20 -4.12 23.05
N LYS A 90 6.44 -3.83 23.49
CA LYS A 90 7.49 -4.85 23.66
C LYS A 90 7.15 -5.88 24.73
N SER A 91 6.29 -5.51 25.69
CA SER A 91 5.80 -6.38 26.75
C SER A 91 4.57 -7.22 26.34
N ALA A 92 4.12 -7.12 25.08
CA ALA A 92 3.00 -7.91 24.59
C ALA A 92 3.40 -9.40 24.57
N SER A 93 2.51 -10.26 25.06
CA SER A 93 2.64 -11.70 24.86
C SER A 93 2.56 -12.06 23.38
N SER A 94 3.08 -13.23 22.99
CA SER A 94 3.01 -13.70 21.60
C SER A 94 1.59 -13.68 21.05
N GLN A 95 0.60 -14.11 21.85
CA GLN A 95 -0.81 -14.07 21.46
C GLN A 95 -1.31 -12.64 21.24
N SER A 96 -0.94 -11.70 22.12
CA SER A 96 -1.34 -10.31 21.96
C SER A 96 -0.68 -9.66 20.74
N ALA A 97 0.59 -9.99 20.45
CA ALA A 97 1.28 -9.49 19.27
C ALA A 97 0.61 -9.97 17.98
N VAL A 98 0.20 -11.25 17.93
CA VAL A 98 -0.61 -11.79 16.82
C VAL A 98 -1.91 -11.01 16.67
N ASN A 99 -2.67 -10.79 17.75
CA ASN A 99 -3.93 -10.03 17.68
C ASN A 99 -3.75 -8.60 17.15
N TYR A 100 -2.67 -7.91 17.53
CA TYR A 100 -2.35 -6.59 16.99
C TYR A 100 -2.00 -6.63 15.50
N LEU A 101 -1.20 -7.61 15.07
CA LEU A 101 -0.85 -7.78 13.66
C LEU A 101 -2.08 -8.14 12.82
N THR A 102 -2.95 -9.01 13.32
CA THR A 102 -4.23 -9.33 12.69
C THR A 102 -5.11 -8.09 12.57
N THR A 103 -5.21 -7.27 13.62
CA THR A 103 -5.97 -6.01 13.59
C THR A 103 -5.45 -5.06 12.52
N LEU A 104 -4.12 -5.00 12.35
CA LEU A 104 -3.48 -4.21 11.32
C LEU A 104 -3.81 -4.73 9.91
N CYS A 105 -3.74 -6.04 9.69
CA CYS A 105 -4.15 -6.68 8.43
C CYS A 105 -5.62 -6.38 8.10
N ILE A 106 -6.52 -6.50 9.09
CA ILE A 106 -7.94 -6.19 8.93
C ILE A 106 -8.12 -4.70 8.59
N GLY A 107 -7.38 -3.80 9.24
CA GLY A 107 -7.40 -2.37 8.94
C GLY A 107 -7.02 -2.07 7.48
N PHE A 108 -5.97 -2.71 6.95
CA PHE A 108 -5.60 -2.59 5.53
C PHE A 108 -6.66 -3.17 4.59
N GLY A 109 -7.25 -4.32 4.93
CA GLY A 109 -8.36 -4.89 4.18
C GLY A 109 -9.58 -3.97 4.15
N PHE A 110 -9.92 -3.37 5.28
CA PHE A 110 -11.01 -2.40 5.39
C PHE A 110 -10.71 -1.11 4.61
N ALA A 111 -9.48 -0.62 4.67
CA ALA A 111 -9.04 0.52 3.88
C ALA A 111 -9.22 0.26 2.37
N LYS A 112 -8.92 -0.97 1.90
CA LYS A 112 -9.15 -1.38 0.51
C LYS A 112 -10.64 -1.41 0.14
N LEU A 113 -11.51 -1.93 1.00
CA LEU A 113 -12.95 -1.94 0.78
C LEU A 113 -13.54 -0.53 0.63
N ASN A 114 -12.97 0.46 1.33
CA ASN A 114 -13.40 1.86 1.25
C ASN A 114 -12.75 2.64 0.10
N GLY A 115 -12.25 1.96 -0.93
CA GLY A 115 -11.65 2.57 -2.12
C GLY A 115 -10.18 2.99 -1.94
N GLY A 116 -9.60 2.76 -0.76
CA GLY A 116 -8.16 2.87 -0.54
C GLY A 116 -7.39 1.88 -1.40
N PHE A 117 -6.16 2.22 -1.80
CA PHE A 117 -5.31 1.33 -2.60
C PHE A 117 -6.02 0.79 -3.87
N ALA A 118 -6.91 1.58 -4.49
CA ALA A 118 -7.73 1.12 -5.61
C ALA A 118 -6.92 0.51 -6.79
N GLY A 119 -5.67 0.97 -6.98
CA GLY A 119 -4.77 0.45 -8.03
C GLY A 119 -4.11 -0.91 -7.73
N LEU A 120 -4.29 -1.48 -6.53
CA LEU A 120 -3.75 -2.81 -6.20
C LEU A 120 -4.85 -3.87 -6.22
N ASP A 121 -4.64 -4.98 -6.91
CA ASP A 121 -5.55 -6.12 -6.79
C ASP A 121 -5.49 -6.75 -5.39
N TRP A 122 -6.53 -7.52 -5.02
CA TRP A 122 -6.61 -8.21 -3.74
C TRP A 122 -5.43 -9.16 -3.51
N VAL A 123 -4.95 -9.80 -4.58
CA VAL A 123 -3.77 -10.68 -4.54
C VAL A 123 -2.51 -9.89 -4.22
N GLU A 124 -2.32 -8.73 -4.87
CA GLU A 124 -1.16 -7.88 -4.66
C GLU A 124 -1.14 -7.28 -3.26
N LEU A 125 -2.29 -6.83 -2.78
CA LEU A 125 -2.45 -6.38 -1.40
C LEU A 125 -2.12 -7.52 -0.43
N GLY A 126 -2.63 -8.73 -0.67
CA GLY A 126 -2.34 -9.91 0.13
C GLY A 126 -0.83 -10.21 0.20
N LEU A 127 -0.15 -10.19 -0.94
CA LEU A 127 1.30 -10.37 -1.02
C LEU A 127 2.05 -9.26 -0.26
N CYS A 128 1.66 -8.00 -0.41
CA CYS A 128 2.26 -6.89 0.33
C CYS A 128 2.09 -7.04 1.84
N LEU A 129 0.92 -7.49 2.28
CA LEU A 129 0.64 -7.75 3.71
C LEU A 129 1.46 -8.93 4.23
N ILE A 130 1.62 -10.01 3.46
CA ILE A 130 2.47 -11.15 3.83
C ILE A 130 3.93 -10.70 3.96
N ILE A 131 4.45 -9.94 2.99
CA ILE A 131 5.81 -9.39 3.03
C ILE A 131 5.98 -8.48 4.25
N GLY A 132 5.04 -7.56 4.45
CA GLY A 132 5.01 -6.66 5.60
C GLY A 132 4.96 -7.41 6.93
N LEU A 133 4.18 -8.48 7.01
CA LEU A 133 4.07 -9.35 8.18
C LEU A 133 5.39 -10.07 8.48
N CYS A 134 6.01 -10.69 7.48
CA CYS A 134 7.32 -11.34 7.63
C CYS A 134 8.37 -10.35 8.15
N LEU A 135 8.43 -9.14 7.57
CA LEU A 135 9.34 -8.08 8.01
C LEU A 135 9.03 -7.59 9.43
N ALA A 136 7.74 -7.43 9.76
CA ALA A 136 7.30 -7.02 11.09
C ALA A 136 7.67 -8.06 12.15
N VAL A 137 7.49 -9.36 11.85
CA VAL A 137 7.89 -10.46 12.74
C VAL A 137 9.41 -10.44 12.97
N VAL A 138 10.21 -10.31 11.91
CA VAL A 138 11.68 -10.19 12.05
C VAL A 138 12.05 -8.97 12.91
N GLY A 139 11.41 -7.83 12.67
CA GLY A 139 11.63 -6.60 13.43
C GLY A 139 11.25 -6.74 14.91
N LEU A 140 10.11 -7.38 15.20
CA LEU A 140 9.64 -7.64 16.55
C LEU A 140 10.59 -8.61 17.27
N SER A 141 10.98 -9.70 16.62
CA SER A 141 11.92 -10.69 17.15
C SER A 141 13.26 -10.05 17.52
N ARG A 142 13.84 -9.23 16.65
CA ARG A 142 15.09 -8.48 16.93
C ARG A 142 14.93 -7.51 18.10
N ARG A 143 13.79 -6.83 18.20
CA ARG A 143 13.48 -5.86 19.26
C ARG A 143 13.29 -6.54 20.63
N LEU A 144 12.85 -7.79 20.64
CA LEU A 144 12.74 -8.62 21.84
C LEU A 144 14.11 -9.19 22.25
N THR A 145 14.92 -9.64 21.28
CA THR A 145 16.28 -10.15 21.57
C THR A 145 17.22 -9.05 22.06
N SER A 146 17.07 -7.80 21.59
CA SER A 146 17.91 -6.69 22.06
C SER A 146 17.65 -6.29 23.52
N LEU A 147 16.45 -6.56 24.05
CA LEU A 147 16.13 -6.38 25.47
C LEU A 147 16.71 -7.48 26.36
N ALA A 148 17.00 -8.65 25.79
CA ALA A 148 17.52 -9.81 26.52
C ALA A 148 19.05 -9.83 26.63
N ARG A 149 19.77 -8.92 25.94
CA ARG A 149 21.20 -8.75 26.13
C ARG A 149 21.44 -7.95 27.41
N PRO A 150 22.07 -8.52 28.46
CA PRO A 150 22.53 -7.72 29.58
C PRO A 150 23.53 -6.68 29.05
N VAL A 151 23.40 -5.45 29.53
CA VAL A 151 24.41 -4.41 29.32
C VAL A 151 25.67 -4.92 30.04
N SER A 152 26.66 -5.35 29.25
CA SER A 152 28.01 -5.64 29.73
C SER A 152 28.76 -4.35 29.99
#